data_AF-A0A7F8RGX2-F1
#
_entry.id   AF-A0A7F8RGX2-F1
#
_cell.length_a   1.000
_cell.length_b   1.000
_cell.length_c   1.000
_cell.angle_alpha   90.00
_cell.angle_beta   90.00
_cell.angle_gamma   90.00
#
_symmetry.space_group_name_H-M   'P 1'
#
loop_
_entity.id
_entity.type
_entity.pdbx_description
1 polymer ?
#
loop_
_entity_poly.entity_id
_entity_poly.type
_entity_poly.pdbx_seq_one_letter_code
_entity_poly.pdbx_strand_id
1 'polypeptide(L)'
;MGFKEKPELPHCSSQEEAAAGGDRSSLANPVKVEGEGQRGDQKGQARDKEEKGDAASAKAGKCQEKKRKHCQIGTQDPEVPTKALKPDPPAEQWAEAAVNAPLPSSVDASDLECALCMRLFYEPVTTPCGHTFCLKCLERCLDHNAKCPLCKDGLAQCLASRKYSKNVIMEELIAKFLPEELKERKRLYEEEMEELSNLNKNVPIFVCTMAYPTVPCPLHIFEPCYRLMIRRCIETGTRQFGMCLGDPVKGFAEYGCILEIRNVQFFSDGRSVVDSIGKRRFKVLHQGQRDGYNTADIEYIEDQKVQGDDYAELMGLHNCVYEQASSWFHSLKSSLKNRILSHFGPMPEKDADPQVNPNGPAWCWWTLAVLPLESRAQLPFLAMRSLKDRLNGIRRVLAFISRNQN
;
A
#
# COMPACT_ATOMS: atom_id res chain seq x y z
N MET A 1 12.53 -41.20 30.41
CA MET A 1 13.72 -40.99 29.58
C MET A 1 13.25 -40.91 28.12
N GLY A 2 13.33 -39.82 27.36
CA GLY A 2 13.75 -38.45 27.60
C GLY A 2 13.05 -37.57 26.55
N PHE A 3 12.62 -36.38 26.98
CA PHE A 3 12.03 -35.35 26.13
C PHE A 3 13.13 -34.75 25.24
N LYS A 4 12.86 -34.57 23.93
CA LYS A 4 13.72 -33.78 23.04
C LYS A 4 13.14 -32.38 22.90
N GLU A 5 13.86 -31.42 23.46
CA GLU A 5 13.63 -29.98 23.37
C GLU A 5 13.74 -29.50 21.91
N LYS A 6 12.87 -28.55 21.54
CA LYS A 6 12.95 -27.79 20.28
C LYS A 6 13.93 -26.62 20.46
N PRO A 7 14.75 -26.26 19.46
CA PRO A 7 15.61 -25.10 19.55
C PRO A 7 14.81 -23.80 19.39
N GLU A 8 14.92 -22.92 20.37
CA GLU A 8 14.41 -21.54 20.36
C GLU A 8 15.16 -20.68 19.33
N LEU A 9 14.42 -19.86 18.58
CA LEU A 9 14.98 -18.85 17.68
C LEU A 9 15.33 -17.58 18.48
N PRO A 10 16.41 -16.85 18.13
CA PRO A 10 16.87 -15.71 18.90
C PRO A 10 15.91 -14.53 18.77
N HIS A 11 15.37 -14.10 19.91
CA HIS A 11 14.71 -12.81 20.10
C HIS A 11 15.70 -11.67 19.80
N CYS A 12 15.43 -10.86 18.78
CA CYS A 12 16.11 -9.59 18.58
C CYS A 12 15.23 -8.47 19.16
N SER A 13 15.55 -8.08 20.40
CA SER A 13 15.03 -6.90 21.06
C SER A 13 15.93 -5.73 20.72
N SER A 14 15.40 -4.75 19.99
CA SER A 14 15.98 -3.40 19.98
C SER A 14 14.82 -2.41 20.00
N GLN A 15 14.56 -1.95 21.23
CA GLN A 15 13.85 -0.72 21.55
C GLN A 15 14.63 0.46 20.98
N GLU A 16 13.92 1.44 20.45
CA GLU A 16 14.27 2.86 20.60
C GLU A 16 12.96 3.66 20.56
N GLU A 17 12.44 3.94 21.74
CA GLU A 17 11.57 5.09 21.98
C GLU A 17 12.46 6.28 22.32
N ALA A 18 12.23 7.43 21.67
CA ALA A 18 12.56 8.73 22.25
C ALA A 18 11.49 9.74 21.84
N ALA A 19 10.69 10.13 22.83
CA ALA A 19 9.76 11.23 22.82
C ALA A 19 10.50 12.59 22.80
N ALA A 20 9.83 13.64 22.29
CA ALA A 20 9.43 14.82 23.08
C ALA A 20 8.98 15.98 22.19
N GLY A 21 7.77 16.47 22.45
CA GLY A 21 7.41 17.87 22.19
C GLY A 21 7.90 18.77 23.32
N GLY A 22 7.94 20.08 23.10
CA GLY A 22 8.18 21.06 24.17
C GLY A 22 8.65 22.42 23.70
N ASP A 23 7.90 23.43 24.10
CA ASP A 23 7.91 24.84 23.70
C ASP A 23 9.12 25.69 24.14
N ARG A 24 9.27 26.81 23.42
CA ARG A 24 9.79 28.15 23.76
C ARG A 24 10.50 28.38 25.12
N SER A 25 11.69 28.97 25.07
CA SER A 25 11.93 30.31 25.65
C SER A 25 13.29 30.91 25.25
N SER A 26 13.28 32.24 25.15
CA SER A 26 14.28 33.19 24.68
C SER A 26 15.49 33.33 25.61
N LEU A 27 16.66 33.74 25.07
CA LEU A 27 17.40 34.96 25.50
C LEU A 27 18.79 35.10 24.82
N ALA A 28 19.05 36.37 24.44
CA ALA A 28 20.35 37.07 24.37
C ALA A 28 21.32 36.87 23.18
N ASN A 29 21.23 37.83 22.25
CA ASN A 29 22.24 38.41 21.35
C ASN A 29 23.41 39.11 22.11
N PRO A 30 24.38 39.81 21.45
CA PRO A 30 25.15 39.53 20.22
C PRO A 30 26.66 39.95 20.33
N VAL A 31 27.48 39.72 19.30
CA VAL A 31 28.70 40.53 19.04
C VAL A 31 28.75 40.95 17.56
N LYS A 32 28.83 42.27 17.36
CA LYS A 32 29.02 42.97 16.07
C LYS A 32 30.49 42.98 15.65
N VAL A 33 30.75 42.97 14.34
CA VAL A 33 31.86 43.69 13.71
C VAL A 33 31.31 44.36 12.44
N GLU A 34 31.61 45.66 12.30
CA GLU A 34 31.17 46.58 11.25
C GLU A 34 32.07 46.50 10.00
N GLY A 35 31.50 46.90 8.86
CA GLY A 35 32.20 47.20 7.61
C GLY A 35 31.24 47.89 6.64
N GLU A 36 31.50 49.16 6.37
CA GLU A 36 30.63 50.17 5.75
C GLU A 36 30.45 50.04 4.22
N GLY A 37 29.39 50.67 3.69
CA GLY A 37 29.51 51.35 2.38
C GLY A 37 28.32 51.34 1.40
N GLN A 38 27.38 52.29 1.59
CA GLN A 38 26.62 53.09 0.58
C GLN A 38 25.69 52.37 -0.45
N ARG A 39 24.60 52.93 -0.99
CA ARG A 39 23.60 53.98 -0.71
C ARG A 39 22.63 53.88 -1.91
N GLY A 40 21.32 53.90 -1.73
CA GLY A 40 20.37 53.88 -2.85
C GLY A 40 18.91 53.79 -2.40
N ASP A 41 18.32 54.95 -2.13
CA ASP A 41 16.95 55.19 -1.68
C ASP A 41 15.99 55.28 -2.89
N GLN A 42 14.80 54.68 -2.81
CA GLN A 42 13.53 55.36 -3.16
C GLN A 42 12.27 54.54 -2.89
N LYS A 43 11.30 55.27 -2.32
CA LYS A 43 9.94 54.94 -1.92
C LYS A 43 9.01 54.55 -3.06
N GLY A 44 8.00 53.74 -2.73
CA GLY A 44 6.71 53.67 -3.42
C GLY A 44 5.63 53.16 -2.47
N GLN A 45 4.84 54.08 -1.89
CA GLN A 45 3.59 53.78 -1.19
C GLN A 45 2.45 53.64 -2.22
N ALA A 46 1.58 52.65 -2.04
CA ALA A 46 0.16 52.81 -2.34
C ALA A 46 -0.67 51.93 -1.40
N ARG A 47 -1.71 52.55 -0.85
CA ARG A 47 -2.70 52.06 0.10
C ARG A 47 -3.99 51.75 -0.68
N ASP A 48 -4.74 50.73 -0.25
CA ASP A 48 -6.20 50.64 -0.25
C ASP A 48 -6.55 49.68 0.92
N LYS A 49 -7.02 50.11 2.10
CA LYS A 49 -8.38 50.53 2.54
C LYS A 49 -9.50 49.53 2.19
N GLU A 50 -9.92 48.76 3.20
CA GLU A 50 -11.28 48.75 3.84
C GLU A 50 -12.27 47.89 3.02
N GLU A 51 -12.81 46.79 3.56
CA GLU A 51 -13.91 46.83 4.53
C GLU A 51 -14.03 45.58 5.42
N LYS A 52 -14.86 45.75 6.44
CA LYS A 52 -15.00 45.04 7.71
C LYS A 52 -16.47 44.62 7.85
N GLY A 53 -16.74 43.55 8.58
CA GLY A 53 -18.07 43.20 9.14
C GLY A 53 -18.77 42.07 8.38
N ASP A 54 -19.53 41.17 9.00
CA ASP A 54 -19.91 41.07 10.41
C ASP A 54 -20.44 39.66 10.70
N ALA A 55 -20.47 39.31 11.98
CA ALA A 55 -21.00 38.07 12.51
C ALA A 55 -22.54 38.02 12.47
N ALA A 56 -23.12 36.81 12.29
CA ALA A 56 -24.46 36.50 12.80
C ALA A 56 -24.67 34.98 13.00
N SER A 57 -24.87 34.61 14.26
CA SER A 57 -25.50 33.39 14.74
C SER A 57 -26.97 33.26 14.29
N ALA A 58 -27.48 32.02 14.15
CA ALA A 58 -28.74 31.58 14.78
C ALA A 58 -29.15 30.11 14.47
N LYS A 59 -29.42 29.39 15.58
CA LYS A 59 -30.52 28.42 15.84
C LYS A 59 -30.44 27.01 15.19
N ALA A 60 -30.16 25.96 15.96
CA ALA A 60 -30.98 25.27 16.98
C ALA A 60 -32.00 24.27 16.39
N GLY A 61 -31.71 22.98 16.58
CA GLY A 61 -32.66 21.87 16.44
C GLY A 61 -32.35 20.78 17.47
N LYS A 62 -33.10 20.79 18.59
CA LYS A 62 -33.08 19.73 19.62
C LYS A 62 -33.84 18.50 19.08
N CYS A 63 -33.25 17.31 19.14
CA CYS A 63 -33.98 16.05 19.02
C CYS A 63 -33.88 15.28 20.35
N GLN A 64 -35.03 14.79 20.80
CA GLN A 64 -35.32 14.35 22.16
C GLN A 64 -34.83 12.93 22.44
N GLU A 65 -34.14 12.76 23.58
CA GLU A 65 -33.84 11.46 24.19
C GLU A 65 -35.15 10.79 24.69
N LYS A 66 -35.45 9.61 24.16
CA LYS A 66 -36.47 8.72 24.73
C LYS A 66 -35.78 7.63 25.56
N LYS A 67 -35.94 7.75 26.88
CA LYS A 67 -35.65 6.75 27.91
C LYS A 67 -36.30 5.40 27.54
N ARG A 68 -35.49 4.33 27.43
CA ARG A 68 -35.96 2.95 27.46
C ARG A 68 -35.55 2.28 28.77
N LYS A 69 -36.54 1.70 29.43
CA LYS A 69 -36.48 1.13 30.78
C LYS A 69 -35.76 -0.21 30.78
N HIS A 70 -34.92 -0.35 31.79
CA HIS A 70 -34.31 -1.57 32.32
C HIS A 70 -35.40 -2.58 32.73
N CYS A 71 -35.30 -3.84 32.33
CA CYS A 71 -36.08 -4.94 32.90
C CYS A 71 -35.13 -6.11 33.18
N GLN A 72 -35.07 -6.51 34.44
CA GLN A 72 -34.20 -7.55 34.96
C GLN A 72 -34.77 -8.94 34.67
N ILE A 73 -33.87 -9.85 34.30
CA ILE A 73 -34.12 -11.28 34.13
C ILE A 73 -34.11 -11.94 35.52
N GLY A 74 -35.19 -12.65 35.85
CA GLY A 74 -35.28 -13.61 36.94
C GLY A 74 -35.57 -15.00 36.37
N THR A 75 -34.80 -15.98 36.85
CA THR A 75 -34.74 -17.40 36.50
C THR A 75 -36.01 -18.20 36.85
N GLN A 76 -36.41 -19.13 35.97
CA GLN A 76 -36.86 -20.50 36.29
C GLN A 76 -37.27 -21.30 35.02
N ASP A 77 -36.70 -22.48 34.84
CA ASP A 77 -37.13 -23.61 33.97
C ASP A 77 -38.01 -24.59 34.81
N PRO A 78 -38.50 -25.75 34.30
CA PRO A 78 -39.37 -25.99 33.14
C PRO A 78 -40.56 -26.94 33.50
N GLU A 79 -41.74 -26.83 32.88
CA GLU A 79 -42.73 -27.93 32.90
C GLU A 79 -43.47 -28.09 31.55
N VAL A 80 -43.49 -29.33 31.06
CA VAL A 80 -44.08 -29.84 29.81
C VAL A 80 -45.33 -30.70 30.17
N PRO A 81 -46.33 -30.84 29.28
CA PRO A 81 -47.74 -30.71 29.60
C PRO A 81 -48.48 -32.05 29.73
N THR A 82 -49.73 -32.01 30.21
CA THR A 82 -50.62 -33.18 30.20
C THR A 82 -51.95 -32.92 29.48
N LYS A 83 -52.24 -33.85 28.56
CA LYS A 83 -53.36 -34.01 27.62
C LYS A 83 -54.77 -33.87 28.20
N ALA A 84 -55.69 -33.38 27.36
CA ALA A 84 -57.01 -33.99 27.21
C ALA A 84 -57.48 -33.83 25.75
N LEU A 85 -58.00 -34.93 25.19
CA LEU A 85 -58.29 -35.15 23.77
C LEU A 85 -59.80 -35.35 23.57
N LYS A 86 -60.27 -34.97 22.37
CA LYS A 86 -61.43 -35.43 21.57
C LYS A 86 -62.63 -34.48 21.48
N PRO A 87 -63.46 -34.54 20.40
CA PRO A 87 -63.37 -35.38 19.18
C PRO A 87 -63.42 -34.60 17.84
N ASP A 88 -62.95 -35.25 16.77
CA ASP A 88 -63.04 -34.79 15.37
C ASP A 88 -64.46 -34.94 14.79
N PRO A 89 -64.91 -34.01 13.91
CA PRO A 89 -65.96 -34.27 12.93
C PRO A 89 -65.39 -34.61 11.53
N PRO A 90 -66.21 -35.19 10.63
CA PRO A 90 -65.73 -35.99 9.51
C PRO A 90 -65.17 -35.17 8.35
N ALA A 91 -64.23 -35.79 7.65
CA ALA A 91 -63.68 -35.35 6.38
C ALA A 91 -64.76 -35.22 5.31
N GLU A 92 -64.78 -34.08 4.61
CA GLU A 92 -65.10 -34.01 3.19
C GLU A 92 -64.73 -32.64 2.61
N GLN A 93 -64.22 -32.66 1.38
CA GLN A 93 -63.99 -31.54 0.46
C GLN A 93 -62.64 -30.80 0.58
N TRP A 94 -61.64 -31.42 -0.04
CA TRP A 94 -60.45 -30.77 -0.58
C TRP A 94 -60.89 -29.84 -1.73
N ALA A 95 -61.23 -28.60 -1.41
CA ALA A 95 -61.29 -27.54 -2.41
C ALA A 95 -59.87 -27.00 -2.61
N GLU A 96 -59.40 -27.06 -3.85
CA GLU A 96 -58.18 -26.41 -4.34
C GLU A 96 -58.24 -24.90 -4.09
N ALA A 97 -57.88 -24.46 -2.88
CA ALA A 97 -57.49 -23.08 -2.65
C ALA A 97 -56.03 -22.96 -3.10
N ALA A 98 -55.86 -22.68 -4.39
CA ALA A 98 -54.62 -22.17 -4.95
C ALA A 98 -54.03 -21.13 -3.98
N VAL A 99 -52.85 -21.43 -3.46
CA VAL A 99 -52.02 -20.47 -2.73
C VAL A 99 -51.45 -19.51 -3.78
N ASN A 100 -52.34 -18.70 -4.36
CA ASN A 100 -51.96 -17.45 -5.01
C ASN A 100 -51.69 -16.44 -3.90
N ALA A 101 -50.65 -16.71 -3.11
CA ALA A 101 -49.91 -15.62 -2.51
C ALA A 101 -49.26 -14.90 -3.70
N PRO A 102 -49.50 -13.59 -3.90
CA PRO A 102 -48.75 -12.84 -4.88
C PRO A 102 -47.27 -13.05 -4.56
N LEU A 103 -46.48 -13.47 -5.56
CA LEU A 103 -45.03 -13.30 -5.51
C LEU A 103 -44.75 -11.87 -5.04
N PRO A 104 -43.71 -11.62 -4.21
CA PRO A 104 -43.36 -10.27 -3.80
C PRO A 104 -43.30 -9.39 -5.05
N SER A 105 -44.24 -8.45 -5.11
CA SER A 105 -44.32 -7.44 -6.15
C SER A 105 -43.01 -6.65 -6.11
N SER A 106 -42.19 -6.82 -7.15
CA SER A 106 -40.90 -6.16 -7.42
C SER A 106 -39.90 -6.17 -6.27
N VAL A 107 -38.86 -7.01 -6.39
CA VAL A 107 -37.61 -6.80 -5.63
C VAL A 107 -37.01 -5.48 -6.10
N ASP A 108 -36.83 -4.52 -5.19
CA ASP A 108 -36.18 -3.24 -5.53
C ASP A 108 -34.66 -3.37 -5.38
N ALA A 109 -33.91 -2.51 -6.09
CA ALA A 109 -32.46 -2.47 -5.96
C ALA A 109 -32.02 -2.18 -4.52
N SER A 110 -32.80 -1.39 -3.78
CA SER A 110 -32.54 -1.04 -2.38
C SER A 110 -32.60 -2.23 -1.42
N ASP A 111 -33.35 -3.29 -1.77
CA ASP A 111 -33.44 -4.52 -0.97
C ASP A 111 -32.15 -5.36 -1.03
N LEU A 112 -31.32 -5.13 -2.07
CA LEU A 112 -30.12 -5.93 -2.38
C LEU A 112 -28.86 -5.06 -2.35
N GLU A 113 -28.82 -4.10 -1.43
CA GLU A 113 -27.66 -3.23 -1.21
C GLU A 113 -26.68 -3.74 -0.15
N CYS A 114 -25.41 -3.52 -0.43
CA CYS A 114 -24.35 -3.73 0.54
C CYS A 114 -24.31 -2.59 1.56
N ALA A 115 -24.47 -2.93 2.85
CA ALA A 115 -24.41 -1.96 3.97
C ALA A 115 -23.08 -1.23 4.14
N LEU A 116 -22.04 -1.55 3.36
CA LEU A 116 -20.73 -0.87 3.38
C LEU A 116 -20.56 0.16 2.27
N CYS A 117 -21.07 -0.12 1.07
CA CYS A 117 -20.93 0.80 -0.06
C CYS A 117 -22.26 1.45 -0.49
N MET A 118 -23.39 1.02 0.09
CA MET A 118 -24.75 1.50 -0.22
C MET A 118 -25.04 1.44 -1.72
N ARG A 119 -24.63 0.32 -2.34
CA ARG A 119 -24.84 0.00 -3.75
C ARG A 119 -25.28 -1.45 -3.84
N LEU A 120 -25.91 -1.81 -4.96
CA LEU A 120 -26.21 -3.19 -5.31
C LEU A 120 -25.02 -4.11 -5.04
N PHE A 121 -25.29 -5.26 -4.41
CA PHE A 121 -24.27 -6.27 -4.15
C PHE A 121 -23.52 -6.66 -5.43
N TYR A 122 -22.20 -6.77 -5.32
CA TYR A 122 -21.33 -7.27 -6.37
C TYR A 122 -20.40 -8.32 -5.76
N GLU A 123 -20.46 -9.54 -6.31
CA GLU A 123 -19.85 -10.73 -5.74
C GLU A 123 -20.17 -10.85 -4.23
N PRO A 124 -21.47 -10.95 -3.85
CA PRO A 124 -21.88 -10.97 -2.46
C PRO A 124 -21.24 -12.16 -1.72
N VAL A 125 -20.78 -11.93 -0.51
CA VAL A 125 -20.25 -12.97 0.39
C VAL A 125 -20.93 -12.87 1.74
N THR A 126 -21.34 -14.02 2.27
CA THR A 126 -22.02 -14.09 3.57
C THR A 126 -21.03 -14.59 4.61
N THR A 127 -20.85 -13.78 5.65
CA THR A 127 -20.01 -14.09 6.80
C THR A 127 -20.62 -15.20 7.67
N PRO A 128 -19.84 -15.92 8.51
CA PRO A 128 -20.38 -16.94 9.42
C PRO A 128 -21.45 -16.43 10.39
N CYS A 129 -21.48 -15.12 10.68
CA CYS A 129 -22.52 -14.49 11.49
C CYS A 129 -23.79 -14.12 10.69
N GLY A 130 -23.90 -14.52 9.42
CA GLY A 130 -25.08 -14.35 8.57
C GLY A 130 -25.19 -13.02 7.82
N HIS A 131 -24.26 -12.08 8.03
CA HIS A 131 -24.28 -10.80 7.33
C HIS A 131 -23.61 -10.89 5.94
N THR A 132 -24.24 -10.26 4.94
CA THR A 132 -23.78 -10.26 3.55
C THR A 132 -23.20 -8.91 3.14
N PHE A 133 -22.08 -8.94 2.42
CA PHE A 133 -21.36 -7.77 1.91
C PHE A 133 -20.86 -8.05 0.49
N CYS A 134 -20.50 -7.03 -0.29
CA CYS A 134 -19.66 -7.25 -1.47
C CYS A 134 -18.31 -7.84 -1.03
N LEU A 135 -17.76 -8.79 -1.80
CA LEU A 135 -16.45 -9.40 -1.52
C LEU A 135 -15.38 -8.33 -1.19
N LYS A 136 -15.20 -7.36 -2.08
CA LYS A 136 -14.19 -6.30 -1.93
C LYS A 136 -14.42 -5.38 -0.73
N CYS A 137 -15.69 -5.16 -0.36
CA CYS A 137 -16.04 -4.35 0.80
C CYS A 137 -15.68 -5.08 2.10
N LEU A 138 -16.00 -6.37 2.20
CA LEU A 138 -15.61 -7.18 3.36
C LEU A 138 -14.10 -7.27 3.50
N GLU A 139 -13.37 -7.58 2.41
CA GLU A 139 -11.91 -7.64 2.44
C GLU A 139 -11.28 -6.34 2.93
N ARG A 140 -11.79 -5.18 2.46
CA ARG A 140 -11.32 -3.87 2.89
C ARG A 140 -11.58 -3.63 4.39
N CYS A 141 -12.72 -4.04 4.93
CA CYS A 141 -12.96 -3.95 6.37
C CYS A 141 -12.00 -4.85 7.17
N LEU A 142 -11.75 -6.07 6.69
CA LEU A 142 -10.83 -7.02 7.32
C LEU A 142 -9.36 -6.58 7.23
N ASP A 143 -9.03 -5.64 6.35
CA ASP A 143 -7.72 -5.00 6.33
C ASP A 143 -7.45 -4.14 7.58
N HIS A 144 -8.50 -3.64 8.24
CA HIS A 144 -8.40 -2.82 9.45
C HIS A 144 -8.81 -3.55 10.74
N ASN A 145 -9.86 -4.37 10.68
CA ASN A 145 -10.40 -5.03 11.87
C ASN A 145 -10.99 -6.40 11.48
N ALA A 146 -10.54 -7.46 12.14
CA ALA A 146 -11.00 -8.83 11.91
C ALA A 146 -12.38 -9.11 12.54
N LYS A 147 -13.32 -8.16 12.47
CA LYS A 147 -14.67 -8.24 13.03
C LYS A 147 -15.71 -7.87 11.98
N CYS A 148 -16.90 -8.47 12.09
CA CYS A 148 -18.03 -8.11 11.25
C CYS A 148 -18.38 -6.62 11.43
N PRO A 149 -18.53 -5.84 10.35
CA PRO A 149 -18.89 -4.43 10.46
C PRO A 149 -20.25 -4.18 11.13
N LEU A 150 -21.20 -5.12 11.00
CA LEU A 150 -22.58 -4.99 11.49
C LEU A 150 -22.73 -5.46 12.95
N CYS A 151 -22.40 -6.72 13.27
CA CYS A 151 -22.59 -7.28 14.62
C CYS A 151 -21.34 -7.34 15.49
N LYS A 152 -20.15 -7.02 14.94
CA LYS A 152 -18.84 -7.08 15.64
C LYS A 152 -18.33 -8.47 16.00
N ASP A 153 -18.97 -9.54 15.52
CA ASP A 153 -18.49 -10.92 15.67
C ASP A 153 -17.10 -11.12 15.03
N GLY A 154 -16.30 -12.02 15.61
CA GLY A 154 -14.95 -12.30 15.14
C GLY A 154 -14.93 -13.00 13.78
N LEU A 155 -14.15 -12.45 12.84
CA LEU A 155 -13.94 -12.96 11.48
C LEU A 155 -12.46 -13.31 11.21
N ALA A 156 -11.69 -13.61 12.26
CA ALA A 156 -10.26 -13.95 12.14
C ALA A 156 -10.01 -15.12 11.17
N GLN A 157 -10.89 -16.12 11.13
CA GLN A 157 -10.77 -17.23 10.20
C GLN A 157 -10.96 -16.81 8.74
N CYS A 158 -11.85 -15.85 8.47
CA CYS A 158 -12.04 -15.28 7.14
C CYS A 158 -10.80 -14.51 6.69
N LEU A 159 -10.21 -13.71 7.59
CA LEU A 159 -8.97 -13.00 7.33
C LEU A 159 -7.80 -13.96 7.07
N ALA A 160 -7.67 -15.02 7.87
CA ALA A 160 -6.57 -15.97 7.77
C ALA A 160 -6.62 -16.83 6.51
N SER A 161 -7.82 -17.30 6.14
CA SER A 161 -7.98 -18.16 4.96
C SER A 161 -7.99 -17.39 3.65
N ARG A 162 -8.43 -16.11 3.66
CA ARG A 162 -8.71 -15.28 2.46
C ARG A 162 -9.52 -16.03 1.38
N LYS A 163 -10.31 -17.03 1.79
CA LYS A 163 -11.17 -17.83 0.92
C LYS A 163 -12.61 -17.48 1.26
N TYR A 164 -13.23 -16.72 0.38
CA TYR A 164 -14.63 -16.32 0.52
C TYR A 164 -15.47 -17.07 -0.50
N SER A 165 -16.59 -17.63 -0.04
CA SER A 165 -17.57 -18.26 -0.93
C SER A 165 -18.63 -17.23 -1.30
N LYS A 166 -18.82 -17.03 -2.61
CA LYS A 166 -19.87 -16.15 -3.12
C LYS A 166 -21.25 -16.72 -2.76
N ASN A 167 -22.17 -15.85 -2.38
CA ASN A 167 -23.56 -16.21 -2.14
C ASN A 167 -24.28 -16.32 -3.49
N VAL A 168 -24.27 -17.54 -4.03
CA VAL A 168 -24.84 -17.87 -5.34
C VAL A 168 -26.32 -17.52 -5.43
N ILE A 169 -27.08 -17.72 -4.34
CA ILE A 169 -28.51 -17.38 -4.30
C ILE A 169 -28.71 -15.87 -4.51
N MET A 170 -27.91 -15.04 -3.83
CA MET A 170 -27.96 -13.59 -4.02
C MET A 170 -27.55 -13.19 -5.44
N GLU A 171 -26.52 -13.81 -6.01
CA GLU A 171 -26.12 -13.55 -7.41
C GLU A 171 -27.24 -13.90 -8.40
N GLU A 172 -27.90 -15.05 -8.23
CA GLU A 172 -29.03 -15.48 -9.07
C GLU A 172 -30.24 -14.56 -8.94
N LEU A 173 -30.58 -14.13 -7.73
CA LEU A 173 -31.66 -13.17 -7.49
C LEU A 173 -31.38 -11.84 -8.18
N ILE A 174 -30.18 -11.28 -7.99
CA ILE A 174 -29.79 -10.02 -8.63
C ILE A 174 -29.81 -10.16 -10.16
N ALA A 175 -29.24 -11.24 -10.69
CA ALA A 175 -29.21 -11.46 -12.14
C ALA A 175 -30.62 -11.63 -12.74
N LYS A 176 -31.55 -12.24 -12.00
CA LYS A 176 -32.92 -12.49 -12.47
C LYS A 176 -33.82 -11.25 -12.37
N PHE A 177 -33.72 -10.51 -11.27
CA PHE A 177 -34.66 -9.44 -10.95
C PHE A 177 -34.11 -8.03 -11.22
N LEU A 178 -32.78 -7.84 -11.25
CA LEU A 178 -32.10 -6.54 -11.41
C LEU A 178 -30.94 -6.60 -12.45
N PRO A 179 -31.21 -7.07 -13.69
CA PRO A 179 -30.15 -7.31 -14.67
C PRO A 179 -29.44 -6.03 -15.17
N GLU A 180 -30.17 -4.93 -15.32
CA GLU A 180 -29.59 -3.67 -15.82
C GLU A 180 -28.74 -2.99 -14.75
N GLU A 181 -29.18 -3.00 -13.49
CA GLU A 181 -28.42 -2.50 -12.34
C GLU A 181 -27.15 -3.33 -12.11
N LEU A 182 -27.23 -4.66 -12.29
CA LEU A 182 -26.06 -5.53 -12.25
C LEU A 182 -25.06 -5.23 -13.36
N LYS A 183 -25.54 -4.99 -14.58
CA LYS A 183 -24.71 -4.62 -15.73
C LYS A 183 -23.99 -3.30 -15.48
N GLU A 184 -24.71 -2.29 -14.99
CA GLU A 184 -24.12 -1.01 -14.60
C GLU A 184 -23.11 -1.18 -13.47
N ARG A 185 -23.43 -2.00 -12.46
CA ARG A 185 -22.53 -2.27 -11.34
C ARG A 185 -21.22 -2.93 -11.79
N LYS A 186 -21.28 -3.83 -12.78
CA LYS A 186 -20.12 -4.47 -13.44
C LYS A 186 -19.29 -3.45 -14.20
N ARG A 187 -19.93 -2.62 -15.05
CA ARG A 187 -19.25 -1.56 -15.81
C ARG A 187 -18.44 -0.63 -14.90
N LEU A 188 -19.06 -0.12 -13.83
CA LEU A 188 -18.38 0.74 -12.86
C LEU A 188 -17.21 0.06 -12.15
N TYR A 189 -17.31 -1.25 -11.89
CA TYR A 189 -16.22 -2.01 -11.30
C TYR A 189 -15.05 -2.18 -12.28
N GLU A 190 -15.34 -2.51 -13.54
CA GLU A 190 -14.34 -2.66 -14.60
C GLU A 190 -13.60 -1.34 -14.86
N GLU A 191 -14.32 -0.21 -14.93
CA GLU A 191 -13.74 1.13 -15.06
C GLU A 191 -12.82 1.49 -13.89
N GLU A 192 -13.23 1.18 -12.64
CA GLU A 192 -12.38 1.39 -11.46
C GLU A 192 -11.12 0.52 -11.51
N MET A 193 -11.22 -0.73 -11.96
CA MET A 193 -10.06 -1.63 -12.10
C MET A 193 -9.11 -1.18 -13.21
N GLU A 194 -9.63 -0.68 -14.32
CA GLU A 194 -8.83 -0.13 -15.41
C GLU A 194 -8.06 1.11 -14.93
N GLU A 195 -8.73 2.04 -14.24
CA GLU A 195 -8.09 3.23 -13.66
C GLU A 195 -6.95 2.85 -12.68
N LEU A 196 -7.20 1.89 -11.79
CA LEU A 196 -6.21 1.39 -10.83
C LEU A 196 -5.07 0.59 -11.48
N SER A 197 -5.26 0.08 -12.70
CA SER A 197 -4.24 -0.64 -13.45
C SER A 197 -3.25 0.28 -14.16
N ASN A 198 -3.52 1.59 -14.19
CA ASN A 198 -2.68 2.55 -14.89
C ASN A 198 -1.32 2.71 -14.21
N LEU A 199 -0.24 2.44 -14.96
CA LEU A 199 1.14 2.50 -14.47
C LEU A 199 1.84 3.83 -14.79
N ASN A 200 1.08 4.87 -15.14
CA ASN A 200 1.57 6.23 -15.38
C ASN A 200 0.80 7.29 -14.57
N LYS A 201 -0.47 7.04 -14.25
CA LYS A 201 -1.36 7.92 -13.51
C LYS A 201 -1.78 7.26 -12.21
N ASN A 202 -1.78 8.01 -11.11
CA ASN A 202 -2.15 7.51 -9.78
C ASN A 202 -1.45 6.20 -9.37
N VAL A 203 -0.20 6.00 -9.82
CA VAL A 203 0.58 4.80 -9.50
C VAL A 203 0.74 4.71 -7.98
N PRO A 204 0.43 3.57 -7.34
CA PRO A 204 0.59 3.42 -5.90
C PRO A 204 2.07 3.54 -5.50
N ILE A 205 2.36 4.39 -4.50
CA ILE A 205 3.71 4.66 -4.00
C ILE A 205 3.86 4.16 -2.56
N PHE A 206 4.82 3.25 -2.37
CA PHE A 206 5.32 2.84 -1.06
C PHE A 206 6.51 3.72 -0.68
N VAL A 207 6.44 4.39 0.47
CA VAL A 207 7.50 5.29 0.93
C VAL A 207 8.33 4.59 1.99
N CYS A 208 9.58 4.23 1.67
CA CYS A 208 10.43 3.45 2.58
C CYS A 208 11.92 3.66 2.26
N THR A 209 12.59 2.64 1.71
CA THR A 209 14.02 2.66 1.38
C THR A 209 14.24 2.86 -0.12
N MET A 210 15.51 3.05 -0.50
CA MET A 210 15.90 3.03 -1.91
C MET A 210 15.63 1.65 -2.53
N ALA A 211 15.02 1.65 -3.72
CA ALA A 211 14.93 0.50 -4.61
C ALA A 211 15.66 0.79 -5.91
N TYR A 212 16.22 -0.26 -6.50
CA TYR A 212 16.94 -0.18 -7.76
C TYR A 212 16.44 -1.21 -8.75
N PRO A 213 16.53 -0.92 -10.06
CA PRO A 213 16.30 -1.91 -11.10
C PRO A 213 17.09 -3.20 -10.84
N THR A 214 16.47 -4.34 -11.09
CA THR A 214 17.03 -5.70 -10.97
C THR A 214 17.38 -6.16 -9.55
N VAL A 215 17.28 -5.30 -8.54
CA VAL A 215 17.61 -5.64 -7.15
C VAL A 215 16.37 -6.17 -6.42
N PRO A 216 16.44 -7.35 -5.76
CA PRO A 216 15.36 -7.85 -4.90
C PRO A 216 15.07 -6.89 -3.74
N CYS A 217 13.79 -6.75 -3.41
CA CYS A 217 13.31 -5.91 -2.32
C CYS A 217 12.17 -6.61 -1.57
N PRO A 218 12.49 -7.50 -0.61
CA PRO A 218 11.48 -8.11 0.24
C PRO A 218 10.92 -7.07 1.22
N LEU A 219 9.60 -7.00 1.34
CA LEU A 219 8.91 -6.03 2.20
C LEU A 219 7.98 -6.74 3.18
N HIS A 220 7.99 -6.30 4.44
CA HIS A 220 6.99 -6.70 5.42
C HIS A 220 5.89 -5.64 5.51
N ILE A 221 4.70 -5.99 5.03
CA ILE A 221 3.55 -5.10 4.94
C ILE A 221 2.58 -5.42 6.08
N PHE A 222 2.43 -4.49 7.00
CA PHE A 222 1.55 -4.63 8.17
C PHE A 222 0.47 -3.54 8.25
N GLU A 223 0.73 -2.34 7.71
CA GLU A 223 -0.24 -1.24 7.77
C GLU A 223 -1.46 -1.51 6.86
N PRO A 224 -2.69 -1.26 7.34
CA PRO A 224 -3.92 -1.52 6.59
C PRO A 224 -3.98 -0.89 5.18
N CYS A 225 -3.53 0.36 5.01
CA CYS A 225 -3.58 1.02 3.71
C CYS A 225 -2.65 0.36 2.69
N TYR A 226 -1.46 -0.08 3.10
CA TYR A 226 -0.53 -0.80 2.23
C TYR A 226 -0.96 -2.25 1.97
N ARG A 227 -1.66 -2.89 2.92
CA ARG A 227 -2.32 -4.18 2.66
C ARG A 227 -3.33 -4.08 1.52
N LEU A 228 -4.16 -3.03 1.53
CA LEU A 228 -5.08 -2.73 0.43
C LEU A 228 -4.33 -2.45 -0.88
N MET A 229 -3.26 -1.64 -0.82
CA MET A 229 -2.43 -1.31 -1.99
C MET A 229 -1.88 -2.57 -2.67
N ILE A 230 -1.26 -3.48 -1.93
CA ILE A 230 -0.68 -4.72 -2.47
C ILE A 230 -1.77 -5.63 -3.03
N ARG A 231 -2.91 -5.75 -2.33
CA ARG A 231 -4.04 -6.53 -2.80
C ARG A 231 -4.58 -5.98 -4.14
N ARG A 232 -4.74 -4.65 -4.28
CA ARG A 232 -5.13 -4.02 -5.55
C ARG A 232 -4.13 -4.30 -6.66
N CYS A 233 -2.83 -4.25 -6.40
CA CYS A 233 -1.80 -4.58 -7.39
C CYS A 233 -1.95 -6.03 -7.91
N ILE A 234 -2.36 -6.97 -7.05
CA ILE A 234 -2.63 -8.35 -7.46
C ILE A 234 -3.95 -8.44 -8.23
N GLU A 235 -5.01 -7.80 -7.73
CA GLU A 235 -6.36 -7.86 -8.30
C GLU A 235 -6.44 -7.25 -9.70
N THR A 236 -5.77 -6.11 -9.93
CA THR A 236 -5.70 -5.48 -11.27
C THR A 236 -4.78 -6.23 -12.22
N GLY A 237 -3.99 -7.19 -11.73
CA GLY A 237 -3.02 -7.94 -12.51
C GLY A 237 -1.73 -7.20 -12.84
N THR A 238 -1.59 -5.92 -12.48
CA THR A 238 -0.36 -5.15 -12.75
C THR A 238 0.83 -5.73 -11.99
N ARG A 239 0.57 -6.21 -10.77
CA ARG A 239 1.57 -6.69 -9.81
C ARG A 239 2.71 -5.69 -9.60
N GLN A 240 2.43 -4.40 -9.74
CA GLN A 240 3.44 -3.35 -9.75
C GLN A 240 3.04 -2.16 -8.87
N PHE A 241 4.02 -1.60 -8.18
CA PHE A 241 3.90 -0.37 -7.40
C PHE A 241 5.22 0.40 -7.43
N GLY A 242 5.19 1.71 -7.23
CA GLY A 242 6.38 2.54 -7.11
C GLY A 242 6.93 2.53 -5.69
N MET A 243 8.25 2.61 -5.54
CA MET A 243 8.90 2.85 -4.27
C MET A 243 9.76 4.10 -4.34
N CYS A 244 9.57 5.00 -3.35
CA CYS A 244 10.32 6.24 -3.20
C CYS A 244 10.91 6.35 -1.79
N LEU A 245 12.00 7.10 -1.67
CA LEU A 245 12.54 7.50 -0.38
C LEU A 245 11.63 8.57 0.26
N GLY A 246 11.47 8.54 1.57
CA GLY A 246 10.75 9.59 2.30
C GLY A 246 11.45 10.95 2.23
N ASP A 247 10.67 12.01 2.07
CA ASP A 247 11.13 13.39 2.09
C ASP A 247 10.35 14.17 3.17
N PRO A 248 11.01 14.73 4.21
CA PRO A 248 10.32 15.39 5.30
C PRO A 248 9.49 16.62 4.89
N VAL A 249 9.79 17.23 3.74
CA VAL A 249 9.15 18.46 3.27
C VAL A 249 8.13 18.14 2.18
N LYS A 250 8.51 17.28 1.23
CA LYS A 250 7.71 16.94 0.04
C LYS A 250 6.90 15.65 0.20
N GLY A 251 6.95 14.97 1.34
CA GLY A 251 6.36 13.64 1.54
C GLY A 251 7.28 12.53 1.04
N PHE A 252 7.57 12.50 -0.27
CA PHE A 252 8.53 11.56 -0.86
C PHE A 252 9.35 12.14 -2.01
N ALA A 253 10.46 11.46 -2.31
CA ALA A 253 11.44 11.88 -3.30
C ALA A 253 10.88 11.94 -4.73
N GLU A 254 11.48 12.82 -5.54
CA GLU A 254 11.10 13.05 -6.95
C GLU A 254 11.43 11.89 -7.88
N TYR A 255 12.27 10.94 -7.45
CA TYR A 255 12.67 9.79 -8.25
C TYR A 255 12.47 8.51 -7.45
N GLY A 256 12.05 7.46 -8.13
CA GLY A 256 11.77 6.16 -7.54
C GLY A 256 11.96 5.02 -8.52
N CYS A 257 11.64 3.81 -8.06
CA CYS A 257 11.70 2.60 -8.87
C CYS A 257 10.39 1.83 -8.79
N ILE A 258 9.86 1.41 -9.94
CA ILE A 258 8.76 0.44 -9.99
C ILE A 258 9.29 -0.92 -9.54
N LEU A 259 8.60 -1.51 -8.58
CA LEU A 259 8.81 -2.87 -8.11
C LEU A 259 7.73 -3.78 -8.70
N GLU A 260 8.13 -4.95 -9.17
CA GLU A 260 7.21 -6.04 -9.54
C GLU A 260 7.11 -7.05 -8.39
N ILE A 261 5.89 -7.36 -7.97
CA ILE A 261 5.57 -8.37 -6.97
C ILE A 261 5.73 -9.75 -7.59
N ARG A 262 6.69 -10.54 -7.11
CA ARG A 262 6.92 -11.93 -7.52
C ARG A 262 6.05 -12.91 -6.75
N ASN A 263 5.91 -12.69 -5.44
CA ASN A 263 5.13 -13.54 -4.57
C ASN A 263 4.65 -12.74 -3.34
N VAL A 264 3.52 -13.15 -2.76
CA VAL A 264 3.02 -12.61 -1.50
C VAL A 264 2.65 -13.75 -0.56
N GLN A 265 3.23 -13.72 0.63
CA GLN A 265 2.89 -14.62 1.72
C GLN A 265 2.05 -13.87 2.74
N PHE A 266 0.78 -14.25 2.88
CA PHE A 266 -0.12 -13.67 3.88
C PHE A 266 -0.06 -14.45 5.19
N PHE A 267 -0.10 -13.72 6.31
CA PHE A 267 -0.22 -14.29 7.65
C PHE A 267 -1.67 -14.19 8.15
N SER A 268 -1.98 -14.96 9.20
CA SER A 268 -3.33 -15.07 9.77
C SER A 268 -3.87 -13.77 10.38
N ASP A 269 -2.98 -12.86 10.77
CA ASP A 269 -3.30 -11.52 11.29
C ASP A 269 -3.46 -10.47 10.19
N GLY A 270 -3.31 -10.87 8.93
CA GLY A 270 -3.44 -10.01 7.76
C GLY A 270 -2.17 -9.29 7.34
N ARG A 271 -1.06 -9.41 8.09
CA ARG A 271 0.26 -8.99 7.63
C ARG A 271 0.69 -9.82 6.41
N SER A 272 1.67 -9.32 5.67
CA SER A 272 2.24 -10.08 4.56
C SER A 272 3.72 -9.82 4.35
N VAL A 273 4.44 -10.82 3.86
CA VAL A 273 5.75 -10.64 3.23
C VAL A 273 5.55 -10.60 1.73
N VAL A 274 5.98 -9.51 1.11
CA VAL A 274 5.95 -9.30 -0.34
C VAL A 274 7.36 -9.48 -0.87
N ASP A 275 7.57 -10.52 -1.68
CA ASP A 275 8.80 -10.64 -2.46
C ASP A 275 8.65 -9.82 -3.75
N SER A 276 9.51 -8.83 -3.93
CA SER A 276 9.47 -7.93 -5.08
C SER A 276 10.85 -7.70 -5.68
N ILE A 277 10.90 -7.24 -6.92
CA ILE A 277 12.14 -6.89 -7.62
C ILE A 277 11.98 -5.57 -8.37
N GLY A 278 13.00 -4.72 -8.33
CA GLY A 278 12.98 -3.47 -9.08
C GLY A 278 13.04 -3.68 -10.59
N LYS A 279 12.35 -2.80 -11.33
CA LYS A 279 12.20 -2.89 -12.78
C LYS A 279 12.66 -1.63 -13.48
N ARG A 280 11.85 -0.57 -13.38
CA ARG A 280 12.04 0.65 -14.14
C ARG A 280 12.15 1.83 -13.19
N ARG A 281 12.96 2.80 -13.57
CA ARG A 281 13.06 4.06 -12.82
C ARG A 281 12.02 5.03 -13.33
N PHE A 282 11.58 5.91 -12.44
CA PHE A 282 10.64 6.95 -12.80
C PHE A 282 10.95 8.26 -12.09
N LYS A 283 10.43 9.33 -12.67
CA LYS A 283 10.33 10.65 -12.08
C LYS A 283 8.87 10.93 -11.72
N VAL A 284 8.64 11.48 -10.54
CA VAL A 284 7.34 11.94 -10.07
C VAL A 284 7.01 13.27 -10.75
N LEU A 285 5.83 13.33 -11.38
CA LEU A 285 5.29 14.54 -11.99
C LEU A 285 4.31 15.24 -11.04
N HIS A 286 3.43 14.46 -10.41
CA HIS A 286 2.43 14.96 -9.47
C HIS A 286 2.22 13.93 -8.35
N GLN A 287 2.10 14.39 -7.11
CA GLN A 287 1.83 13.53 -5.96
C GLN A 287 0.34 13.56 -5.60
N GLY A 288 -0.19 12.43 -5.15
CA GLY A 288 -1.55 12.29 -4.70
C GLY A 288 -1.67 11.31 -3.55
N GLN A 289 -2.91 11.06 -3.14
CA GLN A 289 -3.22 10.08 -2.11
C GLN A 289 -4.55 9.41 -2.44
N ARG A 290 -4.64 8.10 -2.22
CA ARG A 290 -5.87 7.32 -2.41
C ARG A 290 -6.00 6.30 -1.28
N ASP A 291 -7.16 6.28 -0.62
CA ASP A 291 -7.50 5.28 0.40
C ASP A 291 -6.42 5.10 1.49
N GLY A 292 -5.72 6.18 1.84
CA GLY A 292 -4.72 6.21 2.92
C GLY A 292 -3.29 5.89 2.51
N TYR A 293 -3.01 5.57 1.23
CA TYR A 293 -1.63 5.41 0.73
C TYR A 293 -1.30 6.45 -0.35
N ASN A 294 -0.01 6.73 -0.55
CA ASN A 294 0.48 7.72 -1.51
C ASN A 294 0.30 7.23 -2.95
N THR A 295 0.02 8.13 -3.88
CA THR A 295 0.01 7.88 -5.31
C THR A 295 0.85 8.91 -6.06
N ALA A 296 1.25 8.59 -7.29
CA ALA A 296 1.91 9.56 -8.14
C ALA A 296 1.56 9.39 -9.62
N ASP A 297 1.50 10.52 -10.32
CA ASP A 297 1.67 10.53 -11.77
C ASP A 297 3.17 10.51 -12.06
N ILE A 298 3.59 9.63 -12.97
CA ILE A 298 5.00 9.35 -13.20
C ILE A 298 5.38 9.36 -14.66
N GLU A 299 6.63 9.73 -14.90
CA GLU A 299 7.32 9.58 -16.18
C GLU A 299 8.44 8.55 -16.03
N TYR A 300 8.47 7.55 -16.91
CA TYR A 300 9.58 6.59 -16.94
C TYR A 300 10.85 7.25 -17.46
N ILE A 301 11.97 6.96 -16.80
CA ILE A 301 13.28 7.46 -17.22
C ILE A 301 14.20 6.32 -17.64
N GLU A 302 14.93 6.58 -18.72
CA GLU A 302 15.87 5.64 -19.31
C GLU A 302 17.23 6.30 -19.53
N ASP A 303 18.25 5.47 -19.65
CA ASP A 303 19.61 5.87 -19.94
C ASP A 303 19.75 6.35 -21.38
N GLN A 304 20.45 7.47 -21.53
CA GLN A 304 20.79 8.03 -22.83
C GLN A 304 21.87 7.17 -23.47
N LYS A 305 21.59 6.68 -24.68
CA LYS A 305 22.55 5.88 -25.43
C LYS A 305 23.59 6.78 -26.10
N VAL A 306 24.84 6.35 -26.07
CA VAL A 306 25.97 6.97 -26.78
C VAL A 306 26.46 6.07 -27.92
N GLN A 307 27.13 6.67 -28.91
CA GLN A 307 27.60 6.01 -30.13
C GLN A 307 29.02 6.47 -30.46
N GLY A 308 29.71 5.78 -31.38
CA GLY A 308 31.04 6.17 -31.86
C GLY A 308 32.11 6.16 -30.76
N ASP A 309 32.97 7.17 -30.73
CA ASP A 309 34.08 7.28 -29.77
C ASP A 309 33.61 7.32 -28.31
N ASP A 310 32.48 7.98 -28.04
CA ASP A 310 31.87 8.03 -26.71
C ASP A 310 31.44 6.63 -26.23
N TYR A 311 31.01 5.76 -27.15
CA TYR A 311 30.68 4.37 -26.81
C TYR A 311 31.93 3.56 -26.47
N ALA A 312 33.01 3.72 -27.24
CA ALA A 312 34.28 3.05 -26.96
C ALA A 312 34.83 3.48 -25.59
N GLU A 313 34.77 4.77 -25.27
CA GLU A 313 35.19 5.30 -23.97
C GLU A 313 34.30 4.80 -22.82
N LEU A 314 32.97 4.77 -23.04
CA LEU A 314 32.01 4.20 -22.10
C LEU A 314 32.29 2.72 -21.83
N MET A 315 32.58 1.94 -22.87
CA MET A 315 32.89 0.52 -22.75
C MET A 315 34.17 0.28 -21.94
N GLY A 316 35.22 1.07 -22.21
CA GLY A 316 36.45 1.04 -21.42
C GLY A 316 36.20 1.35 -19.94
N LEU A 317 35.42 2.40 -19.66
CA LEU A 317 35.02 2.77 -18.30
C LEU A 317 34.19 1.67 -17.63
N HIS A 318 33.20 1.11 -18.34
CA HIS A 318 32.35 0.03 -17.85
C HIS A 318 33.17 -1.18 -17.40
N ASN A 319 34.13 -1.62 -18.23
CA ASN A 319 35.02 -2.73 -17.91
C ASN A 319 35.89 -2.44 -16.67
N CYS A 320 36.52 -1.28 -16.62
CA CYS A 320 37.39 -0.89 -15.51
C CYS A 320 36.63 -0.79 -14.18
N VAL A 321 35.43 -0.18 -14.18
CA VAL A 321 34.63 -0.03 -12.96
C VAL A 321 34.04 -1.37 -12.50
N TYR A 322 33.67 -2.26 -13.42
CA TYR A 322 33.25 -3.62 -13.08
C TYR A 322 34.37 -4.38 -12.35
N GLU A 323 35.59 -4.37 -12.88
CA GLU A 323 36.75 -5.01 -12.25
C GLU A 323 37.06 -4.40 -10.88
N GLN A 324 36.95 -3.07 -10.75
CA GLN A 324 37.11 -2.40 -9.47
C GLN A 324 36.04 -2.81 -8.45
N ALA A 325 34.77 -2.87 -8.85
CA ALA A 325 33.66 -3.30 -7.99
C ALA A 325 33.84 -4.76 -7.57
N SER A 326 34.24 -5.63 -8.50
CA SER A 326 34.57 -7.04 -8.23
C SER A 326 35.71 -7.16 -7.23
N SER A 327 36.82 -6.46 -7.45
CA SER A 327 37.99 -6.48 -6.56
C SER A 327 37.64 -6.00 -5.15
N TRP A 328 36.89 -4.90 -5.05
CA TRP A 328 36.37 -4.40 -3.77
C TRP A 328 35.47 -5.44 -3.08
N PHE A 329 34.52 -6.05 -3.79
CA PHE A 329 33.67 -7.08 -3.20
C PHE A 329 34.50 -8.26 -2.69
N HIS A 330 35.52 -8.69 -3.45
CA HIS A 330 36.44 -9.76 -3.07
C HIS A 330 37.43 -9.38 -1.97
N SER A 331 37.66 -8.09 -1.67
CA SER A 331 38.47 -7.67 -0.52
C SER A 331 37.67 -7.64 0.79
N LEU A 332 36.34 -7.64 0.74
CA LEU A 332 35.49 -7.62 1.93
C LEU A 332 35.71 -8.85 2.84
N LYS A 333 35.55 -8.64 4.15
CA LYS A 333 35.56 -9.72 5.15
C LYS A 333 34.45 -10.73 4.86
N SER A 334 34.71 -12.02 5.12
CA SER A 334 33.78 -13.12 4.84
C SER A 334 32.41 -12.94 5.49
N SER A 335 32.34 -12.38 6.70
CA SER A 335 31.06 -12.11 7.39
C SER A 335 30.18 -11.11 6.63
N LEU A 336 30.76 -10.03 6.11
CA LEU A 336 30.03 -9.03 5.31
C LEU A 336 29.65 -9.59 3.94
N LYS A 337 30.54 -10.31 3.27
CA LYS A 337 30.25 -11.00 2.00
C LYS A 337 29.05 -11.94 2.14
N ASN A 338 29.05 -12.79 3.16
CA ASN A 338 27.96 -13.74 3.38
C ASN A 338 26.62 -13.04 3.63
N ARG A 339 26.62 -11.92 4.36
CA ARG A 339 25.42 -11.09 4.55
C ARG A 339 24.92 -10.50 3.22
N ILE A 340 25.82 -9.96 2.41
CA ILE A 340 25.47 -9.41 1.09
C ILE A 340 24.89 -10.51 0.20
N LEU A 341 25.57 -11.66 0.10
CA LEU A 341 25.12 -12.80 -0.73
C LEU A 341 23.76 -13.33 -0.28
N SER A 342 23.53 -13.43 1.03
CA SER A 342 22.25 -13.90 1.58
C SER A 342 21.08 -12.95 1.29
N HIS A 343 21.33 -11.65 1.18
CA HIS A 343 20.27 -10.65 1.02
C HIS A 343 20.07 -10.21 -0.43
N PHE A 344 21.16 -9.97 -1.16
CA PHE A 344 21.15 -9.42 -2.52
C PHE A 344 21.52 -10.45 -3.60
N GLY A 345 22.00 -11.63 -3.21
CA GLY A 345 22.57 -12.60 -4.14
C GLY A 345 23.98 -12.23 -4.62
N PRO A 346 24.56 -13.03 -5.53
CA PRO A 346 25.86 -12.75 -6.13
C PRO A 346 25.82 -11.48 -6.99
N MET A 347 26.98 -10.85 -7.15
CA MET A 347 27.12 -9.75 -8.10
C MET A 347 26.80 -10.25 -9.53
N PRO A 348 25.91 -9.56 -10.27
CA PRO A 348 25.59 -9.94 -11.64
C PRO A 348 26.83 -9.96 -12.55
N GLU A 349 26.74 -10.77 -13.60
CA GLU A 349 27.75 -10.79 -14.66
C GLU A 349 27.78 -9.47 -15.42
N LYS A 350 28.93 -9.18 -16.01
CA LYS A 350 29.13 -7.98 -16.83
C LYS A 350 28.42 -8.17 -18.17
N ASP A 351 27.56 -7.23 -18.53
CA ASP A 351 26.90 -7.21 -19.84
C ASP A 351 27.92 -7.02 -20.98
N ALA A 352 27.73 -7.72 -22.10
CA ALA A 352 28.56 -7.52 -23.30
C ALA A 352 28.33 -6.14 -23.93
N ASP A 353 27.07 -5.67 -23.93
CA ASP A 353 26.71 -4.30 -24.25
C ASP A 353 26.08 -3.64 -23.02
N PRO A 354 26.75 -2.65 -22.39
CA PRO A 354 26.23 -1.99 -21.20
C PRO A 354 24.98 -1.15 -21.45
N GLN A 355 24.58 -0.94 -22.72
CA GLN A 355 23.42 -0.14 -23.11
C GLN A 355 22.20 -0.98 -23.53
N VAL A 356 22.27 -2.31 -23.39
CA VAL A 356 21.17 -3.22 -23.78
C VAL A 356 19.92 -3.00 -22.93
N ASN A 357 20.09 -2.79 -21.62
CA ASN A 357 19.01 -2.49 -20.70
C ASN A 357 18.76 -0.98 -20.66
N PRO A 358 17.51 -0.50 -20.80
CA PRO A 358 17.20 0.93 -20.73
C PRO A 358 17.51 1.58 -19.37
N ASN A 359 17.73 0.78 -18.32
CA ASN A 359 18.15 1.25 -17.01
C ASN A 359 19.64 1.03 -16.75
N GLY A 360 20.42 0.60 -17.75
CA GLY A 360 21.83 0.27 -17.59
C GLY A 360 22.09 -1.09 -16.92
N PRO A 361 23.37 -1.45 -16.72
CA PRO A 361 23.79 -2.78 -16.30
C PRO A 361 23.29 -3.17 -14.90
N ALA A 362 22.87 -4.42 -14.73
CA ALA A 362 22.35 -4.93 -13.45
C ALA A 362 23.38 -4.83 -12.31
N TRP A 363 24.67 -5.10 -12.62
CA TRP A 363 25.74 -5.05 -11.64
C TRP A 363 25.97 -3.65 -11.05
N CYS A 364 25.70 -2.59 -11.81
CA CYS A 364 25.79 -1.20 -11.31
C CYS A 364 24.80 -0.98 -10.16
N TRP A 365 23.56 -1.44 -10.36
CA TRP A 365 22.49 -1.32 -9.37
C TRP A 365 22.73 -2.19 -8.15
N TRP A 366 23.19 -3.42 -8.37
CA TRP A 366 23.62 -4.30 -7.29
C TRP A 366 24.74 -3.65 -6.46
N THR A 367 25.74 -3.07 -7.12
CA THR A 367 26.86 -2.38 -6.45
C THR A 367 26.34 -1.22 -5.60
N LEU A 368 25.48 -0.36 -6.15
CA LEU A 368 24.88 0.76 -5.41
C LEU A 368 24.02 0.31 -4.22
N ALA A 369 23.37 -0.85 -4.31
CA ALA A 369 22.56 -1.41 -3.24
C ALA A 369 23.40 -1.97 -2.08
N VAL A 370 24.59 -2.52 -2.35
CA VAL A 370 25.46 -3.13 -1.33
C VAL A 370 26.47 -2.14 -0.74
N LEU A 371 26.70 -1.01 -1.42
CA LEU A 371 27.60 0.04 -0.93
C LEU A 371 27.01 0.69 0.34
N PRO A 372 27.84 0.96 1.37
CA PRO A 372 27.41 1.59 2.62
C PRO A 372 27.20 3.10 2.44
N LEU A 373 26.27 3.48 1.57
CA LEU A 373 25.89 4.86 1.30
C LEU A 373 24.60 5.20 2.03
N GLU A 374 24.52 6.43 2.55
CA GLU A 374 23.26 6.96 3.05
C GLU A 374 22.23 7.08 1.91
N SER A 375 20.96 6.82 2.21
CA SER A 375 19.88 6.81 1.22
C SER A 375 19.76 8.12 0.42
N ARG A 376 20.08 9.27 1.03
CA ARG A 376 20.07 10.57 0.33
C ARG A 376 21.20 10.68 -0.70
N ALA A 377 22.36 10.10 -0.44
CA ALA A 377 23.48 10.07 -1.38
C ALA A 377 23.27 9.09 -2.53
N GLN A 378 22.39 8.10 -2.33
CA GLN A 378 21.98 7.12 -3.34
C GLN A 378 20.99 7.68 -4.37
N LEU A 379 20.10 8.59 -3.97
CA LEU A 379 19.05 9.14 -4.85
C LEU A 379 19.57 9.77 -6.16
N PRO A 380 20.65 10.58 -6.18
CA PRO A 380 21.20 11.10 -7.42
C PRO A 380 21.60 10.00 -8.43
N PHE A 381 22.13 8.86 -7.95
CA PHE A 381 22.47 7.75 -8.84
C PHE A 381 21.25 7.14 -9.49
N LEU A 382 20.10 7.10 -8.80
CA LEU A 382 18.85 6.62 -9.39
C LEU A 382 18.35 7.59 -10.47
N ALA A 383 18.48 8.90 -10.23
CA ALA A 383 18.01 9.95 -11.13
C ALA A 383 18.87 10.13 -12.42
N MET A 384 20.16 9.78 -12.38
CA MET A 384 21.08 9.95 -13.53
C MET A 384 20.61 9.20 -14.78
N ARG A 385 20.62 9.87 -15.94
CA ARG A 385 20.37 9.27 -17.27
C ARG A 385 21.64 9.01 -18.08
N SER A 386 22.79 9.52 -17.62
CA SER A 386 24.09 9.26 -18.22
C SER A 386 24.75 8.08 -17.52
N LEU A 387 24.92 6.96 -18.23
CA LEU A 387 25.60 5.79 -17.69
C LEU A 387 27.08 6.09 -17.39
N LYS A 388 27.72 6.93 -18.23
CA LYS A 388 29.11 7.38 -18.04
C LYS A 388 29.27 8.12 -16.70
N ASP A 389 28.33 9.02 -16.37
CA ASP A 389 28.37 9.76 -15.10
C ASP A 389 28.09 8.85 -13.92
N ARG A 390 27.12 7.93 -14.05
CA ARG A 390 26.83 6.93 -13.02
C ARG A 390 28.06 6.08 -12.70
N LEU A 391 28.75 5.55 -13.73
CA LEU A 391 29.97 4.77 -13.58
C LEU A 391 31.09 5.58 -12.95
N ASN A 392 31.28 6.84 -13.35
CA ASN A 392 32.25 7.73 -12.72
C ASN A 392 31.96 7.99 -11.24
N GLY A 393 30.68 8.15 -10.88
CA GLY A 393 30.26 8.28 -9.49
C GLY A 393 30.56 7.01 -8.68
N ILE A 394 30.20 5.82 -9.22
CA ILE A 394 30.49 4.53 -8.58
C ILE A 394 32.00 4.35 -8.38
N ARG A 395 32.81 4.64 -9.41
CA ARG A 395 34.29 4.60 -9.35
C ARG A 395 34.85 5.45 -8.22
N ARG A 396 34.35 6.69 -8.06
CA ARG A 396 34.79 7.62 -7.01
C ARG A 396 34.43 7.09 -5.62
N VAL A 397 33.22 6.56 -5.46
CA VAL A 397 32.76 5.97 -4.19
C VAL A 397 33.62 4.75 -3.82
N LEU A 398 33.85 3.83 -4.76
CA LEU A 398 34.69 2.65 -4.53
C LEU A 398 36.13 3.05 -4.15
N ALA A 399 36.70 4.04 -4.84
CA ALA A 399 38.03 4.55 -4.52
C ALA A 399 38.09 5.18 -3.12
N PHE A 400 37.07 5.93 -2.71
CA PHE A 400 36.98 6.52 -1.38
C PHE A 400 36.88 5.45 -0.29
N ILE A 401 36.00 4.47 -0.45
CA ILE A 401 35.82 3.39 0.53
C ILE A 401 37.08 2.54 0.66
N SER A 402 37.73 2.22 -0.46
CA SER A 402 38.95 1.38 -0.44
C SER A 402 40.13 2.08 0.25
N ARG A 403 40.18 3.42 0.21
CA ARG A 403 41.20 4.21 0.94
C ARG A 403 40.99 4.23 2.44
N ASN A 404 39.74 4.13 2.91
CA ASN A 404 39.39 4.18 4.33
C ASN A 404 39.34 2.79 4.99
N GLN A 405 39.54 1.71 4.23
CA GLN A 405 39.62 0.34 4.74
C GLN A 405 41.06 -0.13 5.00
N ASN A 406 42.04 0.58 4.44
CA ASN A 406 43.47 0.48 4.78
C ASN A 406 43.82 1.55 5.80
#